data_AF-A0AAN8UMF0-F1
#
_entry.id   AF-A0AAN8UMF0-F1
#
_cell.length_a   1.000
_cell.length_b   1.000
_cell.length_c   1.000
_cell.angle_alpha   90.00
_cell.angle_beta   90.00
_cell.angle_gamma   90.00
#
_symmetry.space_group_name_H-M   'P 1'
#
loop_
_entity.id
_entity.type
_entity.pdbx_description
1 polymer ?
#
loop_
_entity_poly.entity_id
_entity_poly.type
_entity_poly.pdbx_seq_one_letter_code
_entity_poly.pdbx_strand_id
1 'polypeptide(L)'
;MVTRVENNPPPTSGDHLEETKTLICALNLLSRNLPLPPHIFDSVSSIYNAGFNDQKDDGDVGSDEEGVGCSSEKDGLENSDVDELLLELESALVRQRPNCSTGAVLTEQQDSRLQSHIQHRLTELEDLQRKVRSDVSAEYWLRVNCACPDKQLFDWGMMRLRRPLYGVGDPFAVEADDQMRKKRDAERLSRLEEEERNRVETRKRKFFAEILNAAREIQLQVQAALKRRKQRNDGILAWHGRQRQRATRAEKLRFQALKADDQEAYMRMVEESKNERLKMLLGKTNDLLVSLGAAVQRQKDAEHADAAETMKDSEAELPELSASKSETEDMDIGDVDSNHHAKAGDLLDGQRQYNSAIHSIQEKYHL
;
A
#
# COMPACT_ATOMS: atom_id res chain seq x y z
N MET A 1 -6.55 78.84 3.10
CA MET A 1 -6.80 77.81 4.13
C MET A 1 -6.83 76.47 3.41
N VAL A 2 -5.82 75.66 3.70
CA VAL A 2 -5.57 74.33 3.12
C VAL A 2 -6.34 73.32 3.95
N THR A 3 -7.25 72.57 3.35
CA THR A 3 -7.74 71.31 3.93
C THR A 3 -7.31 70.19 3.01
N ARG A 4 -6.27 69.51 3.48
CA ARG A 4 -5.65 68.33 2.90
C ARG A 4 -6.67 67.19 2.99
N VAL A 5 -7.26 66.80 1.87
CA VAL A 5 -8.01 65.54 1.77
C VAL A 5 -6.96 64.44 1.72
N GLU A 6 -6.82 63.72 2.83
CA GLU A 6 -6.04 62.49 2.89
C GLU A 6 -6.73 61.46 1.99
N ASN A 7 -6.19 61.29 0.79
CA ASN A 7 -6.52 60.17 -0.07
C ASN A 7 -5.86 58.92 0.52
N ASN A 8 -6.61 58.19 1.34
CA ASN A 8 -6.29 56.80 1.66
C ASN A 8 -6.19 56.00 0.34
N PRO A 9 -5.14 55.19 0.12
CA PRO A 9 -5.07 54.32 -1.04
C PRO A 9 -6.20 53.29 -0.99
N PRO A 10 -6.85 52.96 -2.12
CA PRO A 10 -7.90 51.95 -2.16
C PRO A 10 -7.34 50.57 -1.73
N PRO A 11 -8.11 49.76 -1.00
CA PRO A 11 -7.72 48.39 -0.68
C PRO A 11 -7.49 47.60 -1.98
N THR A 12 -6.46 46.76 -1.94
CA THR A 12 -5.95 45.93 -3.02
C THR A 12 -7.05 45.15 -3.72
N SER A 13 -7.44 45.58 -4.93
CA SER A 13 -8.53 44.98 -5.73
C SER A 13 -8.37 43.50 -6.06
N GLY A 14 -7.18 42.92 -5.84
CA GLY A 14 -6.88 41.51 -6.03
C GLY A 14 -7.49 40.62 -4.95
N ASP A 15 -7.53 41.08 -3.70
CA ASP A 15 -7.95 40.24 -2.57
C ASP A 15 -9.47 40.04 -2.58
N HIS A 16 -10.25 41.10 -2.84
CA HIS A 16 -11.70 41.03 -3.00
C HIS A 16 -12.15 40.13 -4.17
N LEU A 17 -11.35 40.02 -5.23
CA LEU A 17 -11.67 39.12 -6.35
C LEU A 17 -11.51 37.65 -5.95
N GLU A 18 -10.49 37.33 -5.16
CA GLU A 18 -10.31 35.97 -4.64
C GLU A 18 -11.35 35.64 -3.56
N GLU A 19 -11.69 36.59 -2.69
CA GLU A 19 -12.78 36.44 -1.72
C GLU A 19 -14.12 36.15 -2.41
N THR A 20 -14.47 36.89 -3.47
CA THR A 20 -15.70 36.64 -4.22
C THR A 20 -15.70 35.29 -4.93
N LYS A 21 -14.57 34.87 -5.52
CA LYS A 21 -14.43 33.52 -6.09
C LYS A 21 -14.62 32.44 -5.03
N THR A 22 -14.02 32.60 -3.85
CA THR A 22 -14.17 31.62 -2.76
C THR A 22 -15.62 31.52 -2.27
N LEU A 23 -16.33 32.66 -2.15
CA LEU A 23 -17.75 32.69 -1.82
C LEU A 23 -18.62 32.02 -2.89
N ILE A 24 -18.37 32.29 -4.18
CA ILE A 24 -19.08 31.65 -5.29
C ILE A 24 -18.82 30.14 -5.30
N CYS A 25 -17.57 29.71 -5.06
CA CYS A 25 -17.21 28.31 -4.95
C CYS A 25 -17.91 27.63 -3.76
N ALA A 26 -17.92 28.27 -2.59
CA ALA A 26 -18.63 27.76 -1.41
C ALA A 26 -20.13 27.62 -1.68
N LEU A 27 -20.75 28.64 -2.28
CA LEU A 27 -22.17 28.61 -2.64
C LEU A 27 -22.48 27.51 -3.66
N ASN A 28 -21.61 27.27 -4.64
CA ASN A 28 -21.76 26.19 -5.61
C ASN A 28 -21.73 24.81 -4.93
N LEU A 29 -20.84 24.60 -3.97
CA LEU A 29 -20.76 23.35 -3.22
C LEU A 29 -21.99 23.16 -2.31
N LEU A 30 -22.42 24.21 -1.61
CA LEU A 30 -23.62 24.17 -0.76
C LEU A 30 -24.90 23.90 -1.55
N SER A 31 -25.08 24.55 -2.70
CA SER A 31 -26.25 24.32 -3.58
C SER A 31 -26.32 22.89 -4.14
N ARG A 32 -25.20 22.16 -4.14
CA ARG A 32 -25.12 20.75 -4.55
C ARG A 32 -25.11 19.79 -3.36
N ASN A 33 -25.31 20.28 -2.14
CA ASN A 33 -25.23 19.52 -0.89
C ASN A 33 -23.89 18.79 -0.71
N LEU A 34 -22.78 19.40 -1.13
CA LEU A 34 -21.44 18.86 -0.98
C LEU A 34 -20.76 19.44 0.27
N PRO A 35 -19.93 18.64 0.98
CA PRO A 35 -19.17 19.15 2.12
C PRO A 35 -18.18 20.22 1.64
N LEU A 36 -18.08 21.31 2.41
CA LEU A 36 -17.10 22.36 2.15
C LEU A 36 -15.71 21.87 2.56
N PRO A 37 -14.71 21.95 1.67
CA PRO A 37 -13.32 21.73 2.05
C PRO A 37 -12.90 22.72 3.16
N PRO A 38 -12.06 22.29 4.11
CA PRO A 38 -11.70 23.10 5.27
C PRO A 38 -11.09 24.45 4.88
N HIS A 39 -10.21 24.47 3.88
CA HIS A 39 -9.61 25.72 3.38
C HIS A 39 -10.62 26.73 2.82
N ILE A 40 -11.72 26.26 2.20
CA ILE A 40 -12.79 27.14 1.71
C ILE A 40 -13.63 27.61 2.89
N PHE A 41 -13.93 26.72 3.84
CA PHE A 41 -14.67 27.06 5.06
C PHE A 41 -13.92 28.12 5.88
N ASP A 42 -12.62 27.96 6.08
CA ASP A 42 -11.78 28.89 6.83
C ASP A 42 -11.66 30.24 6.12
N SER A 43 -11.53 30.23 4.79
CA SER A 43 -11.50 31.47 3.99
C SER A 43 -12.83 32.22 4.08
N VAL A 44 -13.96 31.52 3.93
CA VAL A 44 -15.31 32.12 4.06
C VAL A 44 -15.55 32.60 5.49
N SER A 45 -15.09 31.86 6.50
CA SER A 45 -15.18 32.25 7.90
C SER A 45 -14.31 33.48 8.19
N SER A 46 -13.12 33.57 7.60
CA SER A 46 -12.24 34.74 7.71
C SER A 46 -12.86 35.96 7.04
N ILE A 47 -13.48 35.82 5.87
CA ILE A 47 -14.18 36.91 5.18
C ILE A 47 -15.37 37.39 6.04
N TYR A 48 -16.13 36.45 6.61
CA TYR A 48 -17.26 36.77 7.48
C TYR A 48 -16.81 37.51 8.75
N ASN A 49 -15.74 37.05 9.41
CA ASN A 49 -15.23 37.66 10.64
C ASN A 49 -14.47 38.97 10.39
N ALA A 50 -13.84 39.15 9.21
CA ALA A 50 -13.20 40.40 8.82
C ALA A 50 -14.20 41.56 8.76
N GLY A 51 -15.46 41.30 8.37
CA GLY A 51 -16.52 42.31 8.36
C GLY A 51 -17.00 42.79 9.74
N PHE A 52 -16.65 42.09 10.83
CA PHE A 52 -17.05 42.45 12.21
C PHE A 52 -15.95 43.18 13.00
N ASN A 53 -14.68 43.10 12.57
CA ASN A 53 -13.56 43.75 13.27
C ASN A 53 -13.32 45.21 12.86
N ASP A 54 -14.05 45.72 11.87
CA ASP A 54 -13.95 47.12 11.41
C ASP A 54 -14.77 48.10 12.28
N GLN A 55 -15.29 47.65 13.43
CA GLN A 55 -16.15 48.44 14.30
C GLN A 55 -15.88 48.22 15.79
N LYS A 56 -14.62 48.43 16.21
CA LYS A 56 -14.25 48.76 17.60
C LYS A 56 -12.81 49.30 17.63
N ASP A 57 -12.66 50.57 17.27
CA ASP A 57 -11.59 51.40 17.83
C ASP A 57 -12.22 52.73 18.22
N ASP A 58 -12.37 52.91 19.53
CA ASP A 58 -12.46 54.17 20.28
C ASP A 58 -13.08 53.87 21.65
N GLY A 59 -12.24 53.81 22.68
CA GLY A 59 -12.72 53.74 24.07
C GLY A 59 -11.76 53.13 25.07
N ASP A 60 -10.66 53.84 25.31
CA ASP A 60 -10.01 53.99 26.63
C ASP A 60 -10.96 53.73 27.82
N VAL A 61 -10.66 52.72 28.64
CA VAL A 61 -10.79 52.72 30.12
C VAL A 61 -9.84 51.65 30.67
N GLY A 62 -8.85 52.08 31.45
CA GLY A 62 -7.96 51.21 32.22
C GLY A 62 -8.59 50.66 33.50
N SER A 63 -7.71 50.16 34.38
CA SER A 63 -7.97 49.63 35.74
C SER A 63 -8.60 48.22 35.75
N ASP A 64 -8.08 47.19 36.41
CA ASP A 64 -7.08 47.12 37.46
C ASP A 64 -6.37 45.76 37.47
N GLU A 65 -5.17 45.81 38.03
CA GLU A 65 -4.39 44.69 38.52
C GLU A 65 -5.20 43.76 39.42
N GLU A 66 -5.11 42.45 39.17
CA GLU A 66 -5.09 41.42 40.21
C GLU A 66 -4.12 40.34 39.72
N GLY A 67 -2.83 40.61 39.97
CA GLY A 67 -1.81 39.57 39.96
C GLY A 67 -2.06 38.64 41.12
N VAL A 68 -2.70 37.49 40.88
CA VAL A 68 -2.80 36.43 41.88
C VAL A 68 -1.43 35.79 42.03
N GLY A 69 -0.76 36.20 43.10
CA GLY A 69 0.58 35.81 43.48
C GLY A 69 0.74 34.29 43.63
N CYS A 70 1.82 33.80 43.05
CA CYS A 70 2.41 32.51 43.36
C CYS A 70 3.02 32.58 44.77
N SER A 71 2.24 32.24 45.79
CA SER A 71 2.76 31.96 47.13
C SER A 71 3.26 30.52 47.17
N SER A 72 4.58 30.40 47.10
CA SER A 72 5.32 29.18 47.39
C SER A 72 5.20 28.85 48.88
N GLU A 73 4.22 28.03 49.22
CA GLU A 73 4.17 27.33 50.50
C GLU A 73 4.61 25.89 50.26
N LYS A 74 5.80 25.58 50.79
CA LYS A 74 6.28 24.23 50.98
C LYS A 74 5.43 23.58 52.05
N ASP A 75 4.54 22.68 51.67
CA ASP A 75 4.14 21.58 52.51
C ASP A 75 4.18 20.30 51.67
N GLY A 76 4.89 19.30 52.18
CA GLY A 76 5.07 18.02 51.52
C GLY A 76 3.73 17.30 51.46
N LEU A 77 3.10 17.32 50.28
CA LEU A 77 2.08 16.34 49.95
C LEU A 77 2.78 14.97 49.88
N GLU A 78 2.51 14.14 50.87
CA GLU A 78 2.80 12.72 50.80
C GLU A 78 2.15 12.17 49.51
N ASN A 79 2.79 11.19 48.87
CA ASN A 79 2.29 10.57 47.63
C ASN A 79 0.83 10.07 47.72
N SER A 80 0.28 9.93 48.94
CA SER A 80 -1.12 9.59 49.21
C SER A 80 -2.14 10.61 48.70
N ASP A 81 -1.84 11.91 48.71
CA ASP A 81 -2.81 12.95 48.32
C ASP A 81 -2.96 13.02 46.80
N VAL A 82 -1.86 12.78 46.07
CA VAL A 82 -1.87 12.63 44.62
C VAL A 82 -2.62 11.36 44.23
N ASP A 83 -2.42 10.27 44.97
CA ASP A 83 -3.15 9.02 44.78
C ASP A 83 -4.65 9.19 45.11
N GLU A 84 -5.01 9.97 46.13
CA GLU A 84 -6.41 10.28 46.49
C GLU A 84 -7.10 11.14 45.43
N LEU A 85 -6.42 12.16 44.90
CA LEU A 85 -6.93 12.95 43.77
C LEU A 85 -7.07 12.12 42.49
N LEU A 86 -6.15 11.18 42.26
CA LEU A 86 -6.21 10.26 41.13
C LEU A 86 -7.39 9.29 41.27
N LEU A 87 -7.65 8.80 42.48
CA LEU A 87 -8.82 7.99 42.83
C LEU A 87 -10.12 8.79 42.72
N GLU A 88 -10.13 10.07 43.13
CA GLU A 88 -11.28 10.95 42.99
C GLU A 88 -11.59 11.20 41.51
N LEU A 89 -10.55 11.49 40.70
CA LEU A 89 -10.67 11.64 39.25
C LEU A 89 -11.18 10.34 38.60
N GLU A 90 -10.65 9.18 38.98
CA GLU A 90 -11.12 7.89 38.49
C GLU A 90 -12.61 7.67 38.85
N SER A 91 -13.00 8.00 40.07
CA SER A 91 -14.39 7.90 40.52
C SER A 91 -15.32 8.85 39.76
N ALA A 92 -14.86 10.08 39.45
CA ALA A 92 -15.59 11.06 38.67
C ALA A 92 -15.76 10.61 37.21
N LEU A 93 -14.71 10.04 36.61
CA LEU A 93 -14.76 9.45 35.27
C LEU A 93 -15.68 8.23 35.20
N VAL A 94 -15.66 7.35 36.21
CA VAL A 94 -16.57 6.20 36.30
C VAL A 94 -18.04 6.65 36.42
N ARG A 95 -18.30 7.74 37.16
CA ARG A 95 -19.63 8.36 37.25
C ARG A 95 -20.05 9.05 35.95
N GLN A 96 -19.12 9.59 35.17
CA GLN A 96 -19.38 10.26 33.89
C GLN A 96 -19.60 9.27 32.73
N ARG A 97 -18.88 8.13 32.72
CA ARG A 97 -18.96 7.09 31.68
C ARG A 97 -20.37 6.68 31.23
N PRO A 98 -21.38 6.48 32.11
CA PRO A 98 -22.73 6.14 31.66
C PRO A 98 -23.47 7.29 30.95
N ASN A 99 -23.04 8.55 31.12
CA ASN A 99 -23.62 9.71 30.44
C ASN A 99 -22.96 9.99 29.08
N CYS A 100 -21.84 9.32 28.78
CA CYS A 100 -21.17 9.40 27.49
C CYS A 100 -21.67 8.25 26.61
N SER A 101 -22.20 8.57 25.42
CA SER A 101 -22.48 7.56 24.41
C SER A 101 -21.21 6.77 24.10
N THR A 102 -21.24 5.45 24.28
CA THR A 102 -20.13 4.56 23.95
C THR A 102 -19.66 4.82 22.52
N GLY A 103 -18.33 4.86 22.29
CA GLY A 103 -17.77 5.17 20.97
C GLY A 103 -18.34 4.32 19.82
N ALA A 104 -18.70 3.06 20.11
CA ALA A 104 -19.38 2.17 19.17
C ALA A 104 -20.75 2.67 18.69
N VAL A 105 -21.54 3.31 19.57
CA VAL A 105 -22.85 3.89 19.23
C VAL A 105 -22.67 5.12 18.35
N LEU A 106 -21.63 5.93 18.61
CA LEU A 106 -21.32 7.09 17.79
C LEU A 106 -20.87 6.68 16.38
N THR A 107 -20.04 5.64 16.25
CA THR A 107 -19.65 5.12 14.94
C THR A 107 -20.83 4.55 14.18
N GLU A 108 -21.73 3.81 14.84
CA GLU A 108 -22.94 3.28 14.22
C GLU A 108 -23.90 4.39 13.75
N GLN A 109 -24.02 5.47 14.52
CA GLN A 109 -24.80 6.63 14.12
C GLN A 109 -24.16 7.37 12.94
N GLN A 110 -22.83 7.50 12.91
CA GLN A 110 -22.10 8.08 11.77
C GLN A 110 -22.29 7.23 10.52
N ASP A 111 -22.17 5.91 10.63
CA ASP A 111 -22.39 4.97 9.53
C ASP A 111 -23.82 5.06 8.99
N SER A 112 -24.81 5.15 9.87
CA SER A 112 -26.22 5.32 9.50
C SER A 112 -26.44 6.63 8.71
N ARG A 113 -25.78 7.72 9.11
CA ARG A 113 -25.84 9.01 8.39
C ARG A 113 -25.16 8.95 7.04
N LEU A 114 -23.99 8.32 6.95
CA LEU A 114 -23.28 8.13 5.69
C LEU A 114 -24.10 7.26 4.74
N GLN A 115 -24.68 6.18 5.25
CA GLN A 115 -25.52 5.27 4.49
C GLN A 115 -26.77 5.98 3.95
N SER A 116 -27.45 6.80 4.75
CA SER A 116 -28.61 7.56 4.27
C SER A 116 -28.23 8.57 3.18
N HIS A 117 -27.08 9.24 3.33
CA HIS A 117 -26.58 10.17 2.32
C HIS A 117 -26.24 9.48 1.00
N ILE A 118 -25.58 8.32 1.07
CA ILE A 118 -25.28 7.48 -0.10
C ILE A 118 -26.58 7.04 -0.78
N GLN A 119 -27.56 6.56 -0.02
CA GLN A 119 -28.85 6.13 -0.55
C GLN A 119 -29.60 7.26 -1.25
N HIS A 120 -29.67 8.44 -0.62
CA HIS A 120 -30.28 9.63 -1.22
C HIS A 120 -29.61 10.01 -2.55
N ARG A 121 -28.27 9.98 -2.60
CA ARG A 121 -27.54 10.31 -3.83
C ARG A 121 -27.76 9.27 -4.93
N LEU A 122 -27.88 8.00 -4.56
CA LEU A 122 -28.20 6.93 -5.51
C LEU A 122 -29.58 7.13 -6.14
N THR A 123 -30.61 7.45 -5.35
CA THR A 123 -31.96 7.69 -5.88
C THR A 123 -32.00 8.90 -6.80
N GLU A 124 -31.33 10.00 -6.43
CA GLU A 124 -31.23 11.19 -7.27
C GLU A 124 -30.54 10.89 -8.61
N LEU A 125 -29.44 10.12 -8.59
CA LEU A 125 -28.73 9.73 -9.81
C LEU A 125 -29.54 8.76 -10.67
N GLU A 126 -30.31 7.85 -10.06
CA GLU A 126 -31.17 6.93 -10.79
C GLU A 126 -32.25 7.70 -11.58
N ASP A 127 -32.86 8.71 -10.97
CA ASP A 127 -33.87 9.56 -11.63
C ASP A 127 -33.28 10.35 -12.79
N LEU A 128 -32.08 10.90 -12.63
CA LEU A 128 -31.36 11.58 -13.72
C LEU A 128 -31.01 10.61 -14.84
N GLN A 129 -30.49 9.43 -14.51
CA GLN A 129 -30.20 8.39 -15.51
C GLN A 129 -31.46 7.95 -16.26
N ARG A 130 -32.60 7.84 -15.57
CA ARG A 130 -33.89 7.51 -16.19
C ARG A 130 -34.31 8.55 -17.21
N LYS A 131 -34.17 9.86 -16.88
CA LYS A 131 -34.46 10.97 -17.81
C LYS A 131 -33.54 10.92 -19.03
N VAL A 132 -32.23 10.84 -18.83
CA VAL A 132 -31.27 10.77 -19.94
C VAL A 132 -31.54 9.56 -20.84
N ARG A 133 -31.84 8.39 -20.26
CA ARG A 133 -32.20 7.19 -21.05
C ARG A 133 -33.49 7.40 -21.84
N SER A 134 -34.50 8.03 -21.24
CA SER A 134 -35.74 8.38 -21.92
C SER A 134 -35.47 9.30 -23.11
N ASP A 135 -34.71 10.37 -22.91
CA ASP A 135 -34.39 11.35 -23.95
C ASP A 135 -33.58 10.73 -25.09
N VAL A 136 -32.53 9.96 -24.77
CA VAL A 136 -31.74 9.22 -25.76
C VAL A 136 -32.61 8.21 -26.51
N SER A 137 -33.53 7.53 -25.82
CA SER A 137 -34.43 6.57 -26.46
C SER A 137 -35.43 7.26 -27.40
N ALA A 138 -35.94 8.43 -27.03
CA ALA A 138 -36.85 9.23 -27.84
C ALA A 138 -36.13 9.81 -29.06
N GLU A 139 -34.91 10.34 -28.90
CA GLU A 139 -34.08 10.80 -30.02
C GLU A 139 -33.73 9.66 -30.96
N TYR A 140 -33.33 8.50 -30.43
CA TYR A 140 -33.02 7.34 -31.26
C TYR A 140 -34.27 6.86 -32.01
N TRP A 141 -35.43 6.81 -31.35
CA TRP A 141 -36.70 6.44 -31.97
C TRP A 141 -37.07 7.40 -33.11
N LEU A 142 -36.97 8.73 -32.87
CA LEU A 142 -37.19 9.75 -33.89
C LEU A 142 -36.20 9.62 -35.04
N ARG A 143 -34.91 9.42 -34.75
CA ARG A 143 -33.90 9.21 -35.81
C ARG A 143 -34.22 7.98 -36.64
N VAL A 144 -34.59 6.85 -36.04
CA VAL A 144 -34.87 5.62 -36.79
C VAL A 144 -36.10 5.76 -37.68
N ASN A 145 -37.17 6.39 -37.18
CA ASN A 145 -38.41 6.54 -37.94
C ASN A 145 -38.31 7.68 -38.98
N CYS A 146 -37.69 8.80 -38.62
CA CYS A 146 -37.58 9.98 -39.49
C CYS A 146 -36.32 9.99 -40.38
N ALA A 147 -35.40 9.03 -40.26
CA ALA A 147 -34.21 8.95 -41.12
C ALA A 147 -34.53 8.74 -42.60
N CYS A 148 -35.70 8.18 -42.91
CA CYS A 148 -36.17 7.96 -44.27
C CYS A 148 -37.67 8.27 -44.36
N PRO A 149 -38.07 9.57 -44.37
CA PRO A 149 -39.48 9.95 -44.45
C PRO A 149 -40.14 9.33 -45.69
N ASP A 150 -39.40 9.21 -46.79
CA ASP A 150 -39.85 8.63 -48.06
C ASP A 150 -40.35 7.19 -47.94
N LYS A 151 -39.81 6.40 -46.98
CA LYS A 151 -40.22 5.01 -46.76
C LYS A 151 -41.47 4.88 -45.87
N GLN A 152 -41.81 5.93 -45.12
CA GLN A 152 -42.91 5.92 -44.15
C GLN A 152 -44.12 6.75 -44.62
N LEU A 153 -43.90 7.80 -45.41
CA LEU A 153 -44.92 8.71 -45.94
C LEU A 153 -45.32 8.43 -47.40
N PHE A 154 -44.44 7.82 -48.21
CA PHE A 154 -44.68 7.67 -49.65
C PHE A 154 -44.69 6.21 -50.08
N ASP A 155 -45.81 5.53 -49.82
CA ASP A 155 -46.23 4.48 -50.75
C ASP A 155 -46.87 5.20 -51.95
N TRP A 156 -46.21 5.25 -53.10
CA TRP A 156 -46.74 5.90 -54.31
C TRP A 156 -48.11 5.34 -54.73
N GLY A 157 -48.53 4.20 -54.18
CA GLY A 157 -49.89 3.66 -54.29
C GLY A 157 -50.96 4.44 -53.52
N MET A 158 -50.62 5.12 -52.41
CA MET A 158 -51.51 5.96 -51.60
C MET A 158 -51.67 7.37 -52.16
N MET A 159 -50.62 7.91 -52.80
CA MET A 159 -50.62 9.23 -53.45
C MET A 159 -50.93 9.22 -54.95
N ARG A 160 -51.43 8.10 -55.49
CA ARG A 160 -52.19 8.19 -56.76
C ARG A 160 -53.45 8.97 -56.44
N LEU A 161 -53.35 10.29 -56.56
CA LEU A 161 -54.47 11.21 -56.58
C LEU A 161 -55.55 10.54 -57.41
N ARG A 162 -56.76 10.41 -56.84
CA ARG A 162 -57.96 10.08 -57.60
C ARG A 162 -57.86 10.86 -58.90
N ARG A 163 -57.72 10.17 -60.03
CA ARG A 163 -58.07 10.79 -61.30
C ARG A 163 -59.60 10.81 -61.25
N PRO A 164 -60.28 11.95 -61.06
CA PRO A 164 -61.72 11.96 -61.21
C PRO A 164 -61.93 11.74 -62.72
N LEU A 165 -62.30 10.52 -63.10
CA LEU A 165 -62.93 10.33 -64.39
C LEU A 165 -64.35 10.87 -64.21
N TYR A 166 -64.56 12.13 -64.59
CA TYR A 166 -65.91 12.59 -64.86
C TYR A 166 -66.46 11.70 -65.98
N GLY A 167 -67.38 10.81 -65.62
CA GLY A 167 -68.05 9.91 -66.55
C GLY A 167 -68.70 8.73 -65.83
N VAL A 168 -69.99 8.87 -65.50
CA VAL A 168 -70.96 7.79 -65.23
C VAL A 168 -70.36 6.53 -64.59
N GLY A 169 -70.06 6.59 -63.29
CA GLY A 169 -69.69 5.43 -62.49
C GLY A 169 -70.82 5.09 -61.53
N ASP A 170 -71.19 3.81 -61.49
CA ASP A 170 -72.13 3.22 -60.54
C ASP A 170 -71.72 3.59 -59.09
N PRO A 171 -72.60 4.22 -58.27
CA PRO A 171 -72.31 4.56 -56.89
C PRO A 171 -71.74 3.38 -56.08
N PHE A 172 -72.25 2.17 -56.35
CA PHE A 172 -71.86 0.95 -55.63
C PHE A 172 -70.45 0.43 -55.99
N ALA A 173 -69.91 0.81 -57.16
CA ALA A 173 -68.55 0.42 -57.56
C ALA A 173 -67.48 1.14 -56.73
N VAL A 174 -67.76 2.38 -56.30
CA VAL A 174 -66.85 3.18 -55.46
C VAL A 174 -66.72 2.57 -54.06
N GLU A 175 -67.83 2.14 -53.44
CA GLU A 175 -67.78 1.47 -52.14
C GLU A 175 -67.06 0.12 -52.19
N ALA A 176 -67.26 -0.68 -53.25
CA ALA A 176 -66.57 -1.95 -53.42
C ALA A 176 -65.05 -1.77 -53.55
N ASP A 177 -64.61 -0.80 -54.35
CA ASP A 177 -63.19 -0.45 -54.50
C ASP A 177 -62.58 0.06 -53.18
N ASP A 178 -63.33 0.87 -52.43
CA ASP A 178 -62.90 1.37 -51.12
C ASP A 178 -62.79 0.26 -50.07
N GLN A 179 -63.69 -0.73 -50.09
CA GLN A 179 -63.59 -1.92 -49.24
C GLN A 179 -62.34 -2.76 -49.58
N MET A 180 -62.02 -2.94 -50.86
CA MET A 180 -60.83 -3.70 -51.29
C MET A 180 -59.51 -2.95 -51.03
N ARG A 181 -59.53 -1.63 -50.99
CA ARG A 181 -58.39 -0.79 -50.54
C ARG A 181 -58.17 -0.93 -49.04
N LYS A 182 -59.23 -0.72 -48.24
CA LYS A 182 -59.19 -0.89 -46.78
C LYS A 182 -58.70 -2.28 -46.37
N LYS A 183 -59.11 -3.34 -47.10
CA LYS A 183 -58.60 -4.70 -46.88
C LYS A 183 -57.09 -4.83 -47.11
N ARG A 184 -56.56 -4.24 -48.20
CA ARG A 184 -55.12 -4.24 -48.48
C ARG A 184 -54.32 -3.42 -47.47
N ASP A 185 -54.84 -2.27 -47.06
CA ASP A 185 -54.18 -1.41 -46.08
C ASP A 185 -54.18 -2.06 -44.69
N ALA A 186 -55.27 -2.73 -44.31
CA ALA A 186 -55.35 -3.54 -43.10
C ALA A 186 -54.38 -4.74 -43.12
N GLU A 187 -54.26 -5.43 -44.26
CA GLU A 187 -53.29 -6.53 -44.42
C GLU A 187 -51.83 -6.05 -44.29
N ARG A 188 -51.51 -4.86 -44.84
CA ARG A 188 -50.17 -4.27 -44.72
C ARG A 188 -49.85 -3.84 -43.29
N LEU A 189 -50.79 -3.21 -42.60
CA LEU A 189 -50.63 -2.87 -41.18
C LEU A 189 -50.45 -4.12 -40.32
N SER A 190 -51.21 -5.18 -40.62
CA SER A 190 -51.07 -6.48 -39.94
C SER A 190 -49.66 -7.08 -40.12
N ARG A 191 -49.10 -7.05 -41.33
CA ARG A 191 -47.73 -7.52 -41.60
C ARG A 191 -46.68 -6.70 -40.86
N LEU A 192 -46.79 -5.37 -40.85
CA LEU A 192 -45.87 -4.51 -40.11
C LEU A 192 -45.94 -4.76 -38.61
N GLU A 193 -47.14 -4.90 -38.06
CA GLU A 193 -47.33 -5.21 -36.64
C GLU A 193 -46.75 -6.60 -36.30
N GLU A 194 -46.92 -7.59 -37.17
CA GLU A 194 -46.33 -8.92 -37.03
C GLU A 194 -44.79 -8.88 -37.12
N GLU A 195 -44.21 -8.11 -38.05
CA GLU A 195 -42.77 -7.89 -38.14
C GLU A 195 -42.21 -7.20 -36.88
N GLU A 196 -42.92 -6.23 -36.33
CA GLU A 196 -42.53 -5.59 -35.06
C GLU A 196 -42.58 -6.58 -33.89
N ARG A 197 -43.63 -7.39 -33.80
CA ARG A 197 -43.73 -8.48 -32.82
C ARG A 197 -42.56 -9.46 -32.98
N ASN A 198 -42.24 -9.87 -34.20
CA ASN A 198 -41.10 -10.73 -34.50
C ASN A 198 -39.75 -10.09 -34.12
N ARG A 199 -39.57 -8.78 -34.35
CA ARG A 199 -38.37 -8.05 -33.91
C ARG A 199 -38.27 -7.99 -32.40
N VAL A 200 -39.38 -7.74 -31.69
CA VAL A 200 -39.40 -7.76 -30.22
C VAL A 200 -39.09 -9.16 -29.69
N GLU A 201 -39.66 -10.20 -30.28
CA GLU A 201 -39.38 -11.59 -29.90
C GLU A 201 -37.92 -11.97 -30.14
N THR A 202 -37.35 -11.63 -31.29
CA THR A 202 -35.94 -11.90 -31.58
C THR A 202 -35.01 -11.15 -30.62
N ARG A 203 -35.32 -9.91 -30.25
CA ARG A 203 -34.58 -9.17 -29.20
C ARG A 203 -34.69 -9.87 -27.84
N LYS A 204 -35.89 -10.30 -27.44
CA LYS A 204 -36.11 -11.06 -26.18
C LYS A 204 -35.31 -12.37 -26.18
N ARG A 205 -35.37 -13.14 -27.27
CA ARG A 205 -34.62 -14.40 -27.44
C ARG A 205 -33.11 -14.17 -27.35
N LYS A 206 -32.59 -13.12 -27.99
CA LYS A 206 -31.17 -12.73 -27.92
C LYS A 206 -30.75 -12.35 -26.50
N PHE A 207 -31.54 -11.53 -25.81
CA PHE A 207 -31.28 -11.14 -24.42
C PHE A 207 -31.18 -12.35 -23.48
N PHE A 208 -32.14 -13.28 -23.56
CA PHE A 208 -32.07 -14.50 -22.75
C PHE A 208 -30.90 -15.41 -23.14
N ALA A 209 -30.56 -15.48 -24.44
CA ALA A 209 -29.38 -16.22 -24.88
C ALA A 209 -28.08 -15.62 -24.31
N GLU A 210 -27.95 -14.29 -24.28
CA GLU A 210 -26.81 -13.58 -23.68
C GLU A 210 -26.69 -13.88 -22.18
N ILE A 211 -27.79 -13.84 -21.43
CA ILE A 211 -27.79 -14.20 -19.99
C ILE A 211 -27.32 -15.65 -19.80
N LEU A 212 -27.87 -16.59 -20.57
CA LEU A 212 -27.52 -18.00 -20.46
C LEU A 212 -26.07 -18.29 -20.90
N ASN A 213 -25.54 -17.51 -21.85
CA ASN A 213 -24.14 -17.59 -22.25
C ASN A 213 -23.23 -17.03 -21.15
N ALA A 214 -23.57 -15.88 -20.57
CA ALA A 214 -22.82 -15.27 -19.47
C ALA A 214 -22.76 -16.19 -18.24
N ALA A 215 -23.88 -16.83 -17.88
CA ALA A 215 -23.92 -17.79 -16.78
C ALA A 215 -22.99 -19.00 -17.03
N ARG A 216 -23.00 -19.54 -18.26
CA ARG A 216 -22.09 -20.62 -18.65
C ARG A 216 -20.62 -20.19 -18.62
N GLU A 217 -20.33 -18.98 -19.08
CA GLU A 217 -18.97 -18.44 -19.07
C GLU A 217 -18.45 -18.26 -17.64
N ILE A 218 -19.26 -17.72 -16.72
CA ILE A 218 -18.90 -17.60 -15.30
C ILE A 218 -18.60 -18.98 -14.71
N GLN A 219 -19.42 -19.99 -14.99
CA GLN A 219 -19.17 -21.36 -14.52
C GLN A 219 -17.84 -21.91 -15.03
N LEU A 220 -17.51 -21.70 -16.31
CA LEU A 220 -16.23 -22.10 -16.89
C LEU A 220 -15.05 -21.36 -16.25
N GLN A 221 -15.19 -20.05 -15.98
CA GLN A 221 -14.18 -19.26 -15.30
C GLN A 221 -13.92 -19.76 -13.87
N VAL A 222 -14.97 -20.08 -13.11
CA VAL A 222 -14.86 -20.66 -11.77
C VAL A 222 -14.12 -21.99 -11.81
N GLN A 223 -14.47 -22.89 -12.74
CA GLN A 223 -13.76 -24.17 -12.89
C GLN A 223 -12.29 -23.97 -13.26
N ALA A 224 -11.98 -23.04 -14.17
CA ALA A 224 -10.61 -22.71 -14.55
C ALA A 224 -9.81 -22.13 -13.38
N ALA A 225 -10.43 -21.30 -12.53
CA ALA A 225 -9.80 -20.77 -11.32
C ALA A 225 -9.50 -21.87 -10.29
N LEU A 226 -10.44 -22.81 -10.08
CA LEU A 226 -10.24 -23.95 -9.18
C LEU A 226 -9.10 -24.87 -9.67
N LYS A 227 -9.02 -25.14 -10.98
CA LYS A 227 -7.91 -25.91 -11.57
C LYS A 227 -6.56 -25.23 -11.35
N ARG A 228 -6.45 -23.92 -11.59
CA ARG A 228 -5.23 -23.14 -11.32
C ARG A 228 -4.83 -23.15 -9.84
N ARG A 229 -5.81 -23.08 -8.92
CA ARG A 229 -5.56 -23.21 -7.47
C ARG A 229 -5.01 -24.59 -7.13
N LYS A 230 -5.65 -25.65 -7.62
CA LYS A 230 -5.20 -27.03 -7.39
C LYS A 230 -3.78 -27.25 -7.91
N GLN A 231 -3.46 -26.80 -9.12
CA GLN A 231 -2.13 -26.93 -9.71
C GLN A 231 -1.03 -26.29 -8.86
N ARG A 232 -1.27 -25.10 -8.28
CA ARG A 232 -0.33 -24.47 -7.36
C ARG A 232 -0.13 -25.29 -6.10
N ASN A 233 -1.22 -25.78 -5.50
CA ASN A 233 -1.16 -26.60 -4.30
C ASN A 233 -0.41 -27.92 -4.54
N ASP A 234 -0.66 -28.59 -5.66
CA ASP A 234 0.04 -29.82 -6.05
C ASP A 234 1.55 -29.55 -6.25
N GLY A 235 1.89 -28.39 -6.83
CA GLY A 235 3.29 -27.93 -6.95
C GLY A 235 3.98 -27.74 -5.60
N ILE A 236 3.30 -27.14 -4.62
CA ILE A 236 3.79 -26.96 -3.25
C ILE A 236 3.98 -28.32 -2.56
N LEU A 237 3.00 -29.22 -2.64
CA LEU A 237 3.10 -30.58 -2.07
C LEU A 237 4.27 -31.36 -2.68
N ALA A 238 4.44 -31.31 -4.00
CA ALA A 238 5.57 -31.94 -4.69
C ALA A 238 6.91 -31.33 -4.28
N TRP A 239 6.96 -30.01 -4.04
CA TRP A 239 8.15 -29.34 -3.52
C TRP A 239 8.50 -29.82 -2.11
N HIS A 240 7.53 -29.90 -1.19
CA HIS A 240 7.76 -30.44 0.15
C HIS A 240 8.14 -31.92 0.14
N GLY A 241 7.60 -32.70 -0.79
CA GLY A 241 8.01 -34.09 -1.02
C GLY A 241 9.49 -34.19 -1.43
N ARG A 242 9.91 -33.37 -2.41
CA ARG A 242 11.32 -33.29 -2.83
C ARG A 242 12.23 -32.76 -1.72
N GLN A 243 11.78 -31.80 -0.91
CA GLN A 243 12.55 -31.29 0.23
C GLN A 243 12.81 -32.39 1.27
N ARG A 244 11.79 -33.17 1.64
CA ARG A 244 11.97 -34.33 2.53
C ARG A 244 12.97 -35.34 1.97
N GLN A 245 12.92 -35.60 0.66
CA GLN A 245 13.92 -36.48 0.02
C GLN A 245 15.33 -35.90 0.02
N ARG A 246 15.50 -34.58 -0.13
CA ARG A 246 16.82 -33.94 0.00
C ARG A 246 17.37 -34.05 1.42
N ALA A 247 16.53 -33.81 2.42
CA ALA A 247 16.89 -33.95 3.83
C ALA A 247 17.32 -35.39 4.15
N THR A 248 16.56 -36.41 3.73
CA THR A 248 16.93 -37.82 3.99
C THR A 248 18.18 -38.27 3.24
N ARG A 249 18.45 -37.73 2.03
CA ARG A 249 19.71 -37.98 1.33
C ARG A 249 20.89 -37.32 2.05
N ALA A 250 20.76 -36.08 2.47
CA ALA A 250 21.79 -35.38 3.24
C ALA A 250 22.10 -36.11 4.56
N GLU A 251 21.08 -36.58 5.27
CA GLU A 251 21.26 -37.37 6.50
C GLU A 251 22.00 -38.70 6.25
N LYS A 252 21.67 -39.40 5.15
CA LYS A 252 22.40 -40.62 4.75
C LYS A 252 23.87 -40.34 4.43
N LEU A 253 24.16 -39.25 3.71
CA LEU A 253 25.53 -38.84 3.42
C LEU A 253 26.29 -38.47 4.72
N ARG A 254 25.61 -37.81 5.67
CA ARG A 254 26.17 -37.54 7.01
C ARG A 254 26.57 -38.82 7.71
N PHE A 255 25.64 -39.77 7.75
CA PHE A 255 25.88 -41.05 8.40
C PHE A 255 26.99 -41.83 7.71
N GLN A 256 27.09 -41.75 6.37
CA GLN A 256 28.17 -42.39 5.62
C GLN A 256 29.53 -41.75 5.90
N ALA A 257 29.64 -40.43 5.96
CA ALA A 257 30.88 -39.72 6.30
C ALA A 257 31.35 -40.08 7.70
N LEU A 258 30.43 -40.07 8.68
CA LEU A 258 30.71 -40.51 10.05
C LEU A 258 31.12 -41.99 10.11
N LYS A 259 30.51 -42.85 9.30
CA LYS A 259 30.84 -44.28 9.26
C LYS A 259 32.19 -44.56 8.60
N ALA A 260 32.63 -43.69 7.70
CA ALA A 260 33.92 -43.78 7.01
C ALA A 260 35.05 -43.04 7.76
N ASP A 261 34.76 -42.45 8.92
CA ASP A 261 35.66 -41.57 9.69
C ASP A 261 36.28 -40.44 8.84
N ASP A 262 35.53 -39.96 7.83
CA ASP A 262 35.96 -38.88 6.93
C ASP A 262 35.66 -37.51 7.57
N GLN A 263 36.66 -36.99 8.29
CA GLN A 263 36.58 -35.72 9.00
C GLN A 263 36.31 -34.53 8.05
N GLU A 264 36.84 -34.54 6.83
CA GLU A 264 36.67 -33.42 5.87
C GLU A 264 35.25 -33.34 5.31
N ALA A 265 34.63 -34.49 5.04
CA ALA A 265 33.24 -34.55 4.63
C ALA A 265 32.29 -34.07 5.74
N TYR A 266 32.57 -34.42 7.00
CA TYR A 266 31.79 -33.94 8.13
C TYR A 266 31.88 -32.41 8.31
N MET A 267 33.08 -31.83 8.15
CA MET A 267 33.29 -30.39 8.29
C MET A 267 32.55 -29.59 7.20
N ARG A 268 32.57 -30.06 5.93
CA ARG A 268 31.74 -29.48 4.85
C ARG A 268 30.24 -29.54 5.16
N MET A 269 29.76 -30.62 5.75
CA MET A 269 28.35 -30.72 6.15
C MET A 269 27.98 -29.79 7.31
N VAL A 270 28.91 -29.51 8.22
CA VAL A 270 28.73 -28.54 9.30
C VAL A 270 28.69 -27.12 8.76
N GLU A 271 29.53 -26.80 7.78
CA GLU A 271 29.53 -25.52 7.04
C GLU A 271 28.19 -25.28 6.32
N GLU A 272 27.65 -26.30 5.66
CA GLU A 272 26.34 -26.25 5.00
C GLU A 272 25.17 -26.18 5.99
N SER A 273 25.38 -26.58 7.25
CA SER A 273 24.35 -26.57 8.29
C SER A 273 24.09 -25.16 8.84
N LYS A 274 22.87 -24.91 9.34
CA LYS A 274 22.47 -23.65 9.98
C LYS A 274 22.92 -23.51 11.44
N ASN A 275 23.85 -24.36 11.89
CA ASN A 275 24.29 -24.36 13.27
C ASN A 275 25.42 -23.34 13.48
N GLU A 276 25.03 -22.08 13.62
CA GLU A 276 25.97 -20.96 13.81
C GLU A 276 26.90 -21.17 15.01
N ARG A 277 26.38 -21.74 16.11
CA ARG A 277 27.20 -22.04 17.31
C ARG A 277 28.34 -23.01 17.00
N LEU A 278 28.09 -24.05 16.20
CA LEU A 278 29.14 -25.03 15.85
C LEU A 278 30.20 -24.38 14.97
N LYS A 279 29.79 -23.57 13.99
CA LYS A 279 30.71 -22.80 13.15
C LYS A 279 31.58 -21.86 13.99
N MET A 280 30.99 -21.14 14.93
CA MET A 280 31.73 -20.25 15.82
C MET A 280 32.72 -20.99 16.72
N LEU A 281 32.30 -22.10 17.34
CA LEU A 281 33.20 -22.90 18.19
C LEU A 281 34.37 -23.45 17.40
N LEU A 282 34.11 -24.02 16.22
CA LEU A 282 35.16 -24.55 15.36
C LEU A 282 36.07 -23.45 14.82
N GLY A 283 35.53 -22.28 14.47
CA GLY A 283 36.33 -21.10 14.12
C GLY A 283 37.26 -20.68 15.25
N LYS A 284 36.74 -20.52 16.47
CA LYS A 284 37.56 -20.19 17.65
C LYS A 284 38.63 -21.25 17.94
N THR A 285 38.29 -22.54 17.81
CA THR A 285 39.28 -23.62 17.95
C THR A 285 40.36 -23.53 16.87
N ASN A 286 39.98 -23.21 15.64
CA ASN A 286 40.91 -23.03 14.53
C ASN A 286 41.88 -21.86 14.81
N ASP A 287 41.36 -20.72 15.31
CA ASP A 287 42.18 -19.57 15.69
C ASP A 287 43.17 -19.92 16.81
N LEU A 288 42.72 -20.66 17.82
CA LEU A 288 43.60 -21.16 18.89
C LEU A 288 44.69 -22.09 18.34
N LEU A 289 44.34 -23.03 17.45
CA LEU A 289 45.30 -23.95 16.84
C LEU A 289 46.35 -23.23 15.98
N VAL A 290 45.95 -22.20 15.23
CA VAL A 290 46.88 -21.35 14.48
C VAL A 290 47.82 -20.61 15.44
N SER A 291 47.28 -20.02 16.51
CA SER A 291 48.08 -19.30 17.50
C SER A 291 49.09 -20.22 18.20
N LEU A 292 48.69 -21.45 18.52
CA LEU A 292 49.54 -22.47 19.12
C LEU A 292 50.63 -22.92 18.14
N GLY A 293 50.28 -23.16 16.87
CA GLY A 293 51.24 -23.51 15.82
C GLY A 293 52.28 -22.41 15.60
N ALA A 294 51.85 -21.16 15.61
CA ALA A 294 52.76 -20.01 15.53
C ALA A 294 53.69 -19.93 16.75
N ALA A 295 53.20 -20.19 17.96
CA ALA A 295 54.02 -20.22 19.17
C ALA A 295 55.06 -21.35 19.14
N VAL A 296 54.67 -22.56 18.71
CA VAL A 296 55.58 -23.70 18.55
C VAL A 296 56.65 -23.42 17.49
N GLN A 297 56.26 -22.81 16.36
CA GLN A 297 57.23 -22.45 15.33
C GLN A 297 58.22 -21.37 15.81
N ARG A 298 57.75 -20.36 16.56
CA ARG A 298 58.63 -19.36 17.18
C ARG A 298 59.62 -19.99 18.18
N GLN A 299 59.18 -20.96 18.96
CA GLN A 299 60.07 -21.70 19.85
C GLN A 299 61.13 -22.47 19.07
N LYS A 300 60.73 -23.16 18.00
CA LYS A 300 61.65 -23.87 17.11
C LYS A 300 62.69 -22.93 16.49
N ASP A 301 62.26 -21.78 15.99
CA ASP A 301 63.15 -20.80 15.37
C ASP A 301 64.15 -20.21 16.39
N ALA A 302 63.74 -20.06 17.66
CA ALA A 302 64.62 -19.65 18.76
C ALA A 302 65.65 -20.74 19.14
N GLU A 303 65.23 -22.00 19.28
CA GLU A 303 66.13 -23.13 19.58
C GLU A 303 67.12 -23.41 18.43
N HIS A 304 66.72 -23.16 17.17
CA HIS A 304 67.63 -23.21 16.02
C HIS A 304 68.56 -21.99 15.95
N ALA A 305 68.14 -20.80 16.40
CA ALA A 305 69.00 -19.63 16.51
C ALA A 305 70.06 -19.82 17.61
N ASP A 306 69.69 -20.37 18.77
CA ASP A 306 70.62 -20.65 19.87
C ASP A 306 71.70 -21.68 19.47
N ALA A 307 71.34 -22.70 18.68
CA ALA A 307 72.30 -23.66 18.12
C ALA A 307 73.18 -23.05 17.00
N ALA A 308 72.75 -21.97 16.35
CA ALA A 308 73.55 -21.23 15.38
C ALA A 308 74.48 -20.20 16.06
N GLU A 309 74.06 -19.60 17.18
CA GLU A 309 74.87 -18.67 17.98
C GLU A 309 76.00 -19.39 18.75
N THR A 310 75.86 -20.68 19.09
CA THR A 310 76.98 -21.45 19.70
C THR A 310 78.15 -21.76 18.76
N MET A 311 78.09 -21.35 17.48
CA MET A 311 79.20 -21.44 16.51
C MET A 311 79.78 -20.07 16.13
N LYS A 312 79.37 -18.99 16.79
CA LYS A 312 79.76 -17.61 16.43
C LYS A 312 80.53 -16.87 17.53
N ASP A 313 81.15 -17.59 18.45
CA ASP A 313 82.16 -17.04 19.36
C ASP A 313 83.54 -17.08 18.69
N SER A 314 83.83 -16.10 17.82
CA SER A 314 85.19 -15.59 17.54
C SER A 314 85.13 -14.29 16.73
N GLU A 315 85.66 -13.23 17.34
CA GLU A 315 86.29 -12.05 16.70
C GLU A 315 85.46 -10.75 16.57
N ALA A 316 85.62 -9.88 17.60
CA ALA A 316 85.94 -8.43 17.58
C ALA A 316 85.05 -7.45 16.76
N GLU A 317 84.70 -6.21 17.14
CA GLU A 317 85.10 -5.21 18.15
C GLU A 317 84.02 -4.08 18.08
N LEU A 318 83.68 -3.43 19.20
CA LEU A 318 82.77 -2.25 19.27
C LEU A 318 83.52 -0.95 18.87
N PRO A 319 82.87 0.21 18.57
CA PRO A 319 82.44 1.12 19.65
C PRO A 319 81.19 2.01 19.43
N GLU A 320 80.56 2.30 20.58
CA GLU A 320 79.98 3.58 21.08
C GLU A 320 78.77 4.34 20.48
N LEU A 321 77.69 4.31 21.29
CA LEU A 321 76.94 5.42 21.92
C LEU A 321 76.20 6.51 21.10
N SER A 322 74.88 6.60 21.31
CA SER A 322 74.22 7.87 21.68
C SER A 322 72.94 7.64 22.48
N ALA A 323 72.85 8.30 23.64
CA ALA A 323 71.81 8.21 24.65
C ALA A 323 70.57 9.05 24.37
N SER A 324 69.40 8.56 24.80
CA SER A 324 68.27 9.29 25.44
C SER A 324 67.01 8.40 25.33
N LYS A 325 66.13 8.19 26.32
CA LYS A 325 65.95 8.60 27.72
C LYS A 325 64.70 7.84 28.25
N SER A 326 64.76 7.31 29.49
CA SER A 326 63.69 6.96 30.47
C SER A 326 62.44 6.18 29.98
N GLU A 327 62.20 4.94 30.44
CA GLU A 327 61.43 4.59 31.66
C GLU A 327 59.97 5.09 31.60
N THR A 328 58.89 4.34 31.81
CA THR A 328 58.63 2.99 32.34
C THR A 328 57.17 2.67 32.01
N GLU A 329 56.92 1.39 31.72
CA GLU A 329 55.72 0.59 32.04
C GLU A 329 54.35 1.29 32.14
N ASP A 330 53.44 0.92 31.24
CA ASP A 330 52.08 0.55 31.64
C ASP A 330 51.49 -0.40 30.60
N MET A 331 50.82 -1.43 31.11
CA MET A 331 50.11 -2.44 30.35
C MET A 331 49.13 -1.80 29.37
N ASP A 332 49.28 -2.07 28.08
CA ASP A 332 48.15 -1.99 27.16
C ASP A 332 47.98 -3.34 26.49
N ILE A 333 46.94 -4.03 26.93
CA ILE A 333 46.25 -5.10 26.21
C ILE A 333 45.73 -4.44 24.94
N GLY A 334 46.62 -4.33 23.95
CA GLY A 334 46.29 -3.88 22.62
C GLY A 334 45.34 -4.90 22.01
N ASP A 335 44.06 -4.58 22.10
CA ASP A 335 42.94 -5.20 21.42
C ASP A 335 43.28 -5.32 19.93
N VAL A 336 43.91 -6.45 19.58
CA VAL A 336 44.04 -6.88 18.18
C VAL A 336 42.63 -7.24 17.78
N ASP A 337 41.93 -6.21 17.28
CA ASP A 337 40.62 -6.27 16.69
C ASP A 337 40.57 -7.47 15.74
N SER A 338 40.10 -8.58 16.29
CA SER A 338 40.03 -9.90 15.67
C SER A 338 38.81 -9.91 14.75
N ASN A 339 38.81 -8.98 13.81
CA ASN A 339 37.82 -8.85 12.78
C ASN A 339 38.32 -9.52 11.49
N HIS A 340 38.82 -10.76 11.62
CA HIS A 340 38.83 -11.74 10.52
C HIS A 340 37.49 -12.47 10.45
N HIS A 341 36.39 -11.72 10.55
CA HIS A 341 35.09 -12.27 10.28
C HIS A 341 34.93 -12.44 8.75
N ALA A 342 34.72 -13.69 8.34
CA ALA A 342 34.13 -14.08 7.05
C ALA A 342 35.02 -14.08 5.80
N LYS A 343 36.15 -14.79 5.84
CA LYS A 343 36.49 -15.59 4.66
C LYS A 343 36.02 -17.01 4.92
N ALA A 344 35.27 -17.55 3.97
CA ALA A 344 34.87 -18.95 3.92
C ALA A 344 36.12 -19.83 3.72
N GLY A 345 36.98 -19.85 4.73
CA GLY A 345 38.15 -20.69 4.82
C GLY A 345 37.75 -22.01 5.43
N ASP A 346 38.26 -23.08 4.84
CA ASP A 346 38.11 -24.45 5.29
C ASP A 346 38.41 -24.55 6.81
N LEU A 347 37.43 -25.01 7.59
CA LEU A 347 37.53 -25.04 9.06
C LEU A 347 38.63 -25.99 9.59
N LEU A 348 39.30 -26.74 8.71
CA LEU A 348 40.44 -27.60 9.05
C LEU A 348 41.80 -26.98 8.76
N ASP A 349 41.85 -25.75 8.24
CA ASP A 349 43.10 -25.14 7.77
C ASP A 349 44.12 -24.92 8.91
N GLY A 350 43.68 -24.38 10.05
CA GLY A 350 44.54 -24.21 11.22
C GLY A 350 44.99 -25.53 11.83
N GLN A 351 44.16 -26.57 11.76
CA GLN A 351 44.58 -27.91 12.18
C GLN A 351 45.64 -28.51 11.25
N ARG A 352 45.52 -28.32 9.92
CA ARG A 352 46.55 -28.75 8.97
C ARG A 352 47.87 -27.99 9.15
N GLN A 353 47.80 -26.68 9.36
CA GLN A 353 48.99 -25.85 9.62
C GLN A 353 49.67 -26.28 10.93
N TYR A 354 48.92 -26.47 12.01
CA TYR A 354 49.44 -26.95 13.28
C TYR A 354 50.08 -28.34 13.15
N ASN A 355 49.38 -29.30 12.55
CA ASN A 355 49.91 -30.65 12.34
C ASN A 355 51.17 -30.63 11.46
N SER A 356 51.21 -29.78 10.43
CA SER A 356 52.40 -29.59 9.60
C SER A 356 53.57 -29.02 10.39
N ALA A 357 53.34 -28.03 11.26
CA ALA A 357 54.37 -27.44 12.11
C ALA A 357 54.94 -28.47 13.11
N ILE A 358 54.06 -29.22 13.78
CA ILE A 358 54.45 -30.27 14.73
C ILE A 358 55.18 -31.43 14.05
N HIS A 359 54.67 -31.94 12.93
CA HIS A 359 55.30 -33.08 12.24
C HIS A 359 56.53 -32.69 11.41
N SER A 360 56.78 -31.39 11.20
CA SER A 360 58.08 -30.89 10.71
C SER A 360 59.18 -30.98 11.77
N ILE A 361 58.83 -31.23 13.04
CA ILE A 361 59.79 -31.47 14.12
C ILE A 361 60.33 -32.90 13.98
N GLN A 362 61.56 -33.02 13.48
CA GLN A 362 62.35 -34.24 13.66
C GLN A 362 63.15 -34.09 14.94
N GLU A 363 62.83 -34.88 15.97
CA GLU A 363 63.62 -34.93 17.20
C GLU A 363 65.05 -35.39 16.89
N LYS A 364 66.04 -34.54 17.15
CA LYS A 364 67.45 -34.94 17.16
C LYS A 364 67.72 -35.63 18.49
N TYR A 365 67.68 -36.97 18.50
CA TYR A 365 68.19 -37.73 19.63
C TYR A 365 69.71 -37.58 19.69
N HIS A 366 70.19 -36.80 20.67
CA HIS A 366 71.59 -36.85 21.07
C HIS A 366 71.78 -38.11 21.93
N LEU A 367 72.46 -39.11 21.36
CA LEU A 367 72.97 -40.31 22.03
C LEU A 367 74.32 -40.02 22.70
#